data_AF-A0A4Y4K4L2-F1
#
_entry.id   AF-A0A4Y4K4L2-F1
#
_cell.length_a   1.000
_cell.length_b   1.000
_cell.length_c   1.000
_cell.angle_alpha   90.00
_cell.angle_beta   90.00
_cell.angle_gamma   90.00
#
_symmetry.space_group_name_H-M   'P 1'
#
loop_
_entity.id
_entity.type
_entity.pdbx_description
1 polymer ?
#
loop_
_entity_poly.entity_id
_entity_poly.type
_entity_poly.pdbx_seq_one_letter_code
_entity_poly.pdbx_strand_id
1 'polypeptide(L)'
;MPAARDGVRGEGGWNHGAVSAGCAVLTGMALLAVTAPPVAAAAARVRAAPAPVTQTFTFTGAPQTYTVPAGAVVTITADGAGGADNTGTVCGFTGTGGTAGRVITTLPPTTAPTTFTVNVGGTGGKGCNGTGAGGYNGGAPGGTSSNPTGSFRHGPGGGGASSVSTGTSLLVVAGGGGAAGGTPFSGTITGGNGGNSGTPDAAVGTTGGSDGGGSPGSGGQGGSTTTLTGGTGGAPGTATGGCTPTAGNPGISFTGTTVGTGGTGAYNTGSFCVAAGAGGGGGGGYFAGGGGGAAAPGTSGFGRAGGGGGGGGSSFATPTGTGTSYALSTIGTANNNGQLVISYTLAPKLTITKRHTGHLTRGKWGAYTITVRNAGPGPTDGTTVTVHDALPRGLRARGISGPGWNCNQKTLTCTRTNPLPAKSSYPPITLKAEVSRNAPHHVTNRATVSGGGDPTTHSATDRTSIRHEYHHTHRHKRYQSHK
;
A
#
# COMPACT_ATOMS: atom_id res chain seq x y z
N MET A 1 0.15 -67.53 -19.22
CA MET A 1 0.67 -68.74 -18.55
C MET A 1 1.48 -68.32 -17.33
N PRO A 2 1.09 -68.70 -16.10
CA PRO A 2 1.87 -68.48 -14.89
C PRO A 2 2.46 -69.79 -14.32
N ALA A 3 3.70 -69.72 -13.79
CA ALA A 3 4.35 -70.65 -12.85
C ALA A 3 5.78 -70.09 -12.59
N ALA A 4 6.48 -70.32 -11.47
CA ALA A 4 6.26 -71.27 -10.39
C ALA A 4 6.91 -70.78 -9.06
N ARG A 5 6.31 -71.14 -7.90
CA ARG A 5 6.92 -71.82 -6.72
C ARG A 5 8.09 -71.17 -5.95
N ASP A 6 8.35 -71.44 -4.67
CA ASP A 6 7.60 -72.07 -3.55
C ASP A 6 8.34 -71.71 -2.24
N GLY A 7 7.68 -71.77 -1.07
CA GLY A 7 8.38 -71.68 0.22
C GLY A 7 7.48 -71.51 1.46
N VAL A 8 7.12 -72.62 2.13
CA VAL A 8 6.27 -72.65 3.35
C VAL A 8 6.80 -73.65 4.40
N ARG A 9 6.63 -73.28 5.70
CA ARG A 9 6.84 -73.95 7.02
C ARG A 9 7.92 -73.23 7.85
N GLY A 10 7.84 -73.01 9.17
CA GLY A 10 6.88 -73.33 10.25
C GLY A 10 7.51 -73.02 11.64
N GLU A 11 6.94 -73.15 12.85
CA GLU A 11 5.58 -73.46 13.36
C GLU A 11 5.43 -73.00 14.85
N GLY A 12 4.19 -72.78 15.34
CA GLY A 12 3.79 -72.83 16.78
C GLY A 12 3.88 -71.54 17.63
N GLY A 13 2.97 -71.28 18.59
CA GLY A 13 1.72 -71.97 18.94
C GLY A 13 0.94 -71.30 20.10
N TRP A 14 -0.37 -71.61 20.18
CA TRP A 14 -1.30 -71.71 21.34
C TRP A 14 -0.98 -70.91 22.65
N ASN A 15 -1.93 -70.25 23.35
CA ASN A 15 -3.25 -70.76 23.71
C ASN A 15 -4.26 -69.73 24.29
N HIS A 16 -5.48 -70.21 24.61
CA HIS A 16 -6.62 -69.63 25.36
C HIS A 16 -6.35 -68.49 26.38
N GLY A 17 -7.28 -67.62 26.77
CA GLY A 17 -8.73 -67.61 26.61
C GLY A 17 -9.46 -67.44 27.96
N ALA A 18 -9.90 -66.21 28.26
CA ALA A 18 -10.82 -65.77 29.32
C ALA A 18 -10.55 -66.11 30.81
N VAL A 19 -10.63 -65.10 31.69
CA VAL A 19 -11.71 -64.92 32.69
C VAL A 19 -11.43 -63.64 33.52
N SER A 20 -12.48 -62.91 33.87
CA SER A 20 -12.43 -61.72 34.73
C SER A 20 -12.72 -62.09 36.19
N ALA A 21 -11.85 -61.67 37.11
CA ALA A 21 -12.19 -61.38 38.51
C ALA A 21 -11.06 -60.54 39.12
N GLY A 22 -11.36 -59.34 39.62
CA GLY A 22 -10.38 -58.48 40.28
C GLY A 22 -10.48 -58.54 41.81
N CYS A 23 -9.37 -58.31 42.52
CA CYS A 23 -9.43 -57.78 43.88
C CYS A 23 -8.16 -57.02 44.31
N ALA A 24 -8.39 -55.81 44.82
CA ALA A 24 -7.65 -55.02 45.82
C ALA A 24 -6.10 -54.96 45.87
N VAL A 25 -5.59 -53.75 45.55
CA VAL A 25 -4.72 -52.87 46.36
C VAL A 25 -3.41 -53.40 46.97
N LEU A 26 -2.30 -52.78 46.57
CA LEU A 26 -1.15 -52.48 47.43
C LEU A 26 -0.54 -51.11 47.07
N THR A 27 -0.12 -50.36 48.08
CA THR A 27 0.19 -48.92 48.01
C THR A 27 1.64 -48.60 47.63
N GLY A 28 1.85 -47.59 46.79
CA GLY A 28 3.16 -46.97 46.56
C GLY A 28 3.05 -45.43 46.49
N MET A 29 3.85 -44.72 47.27
CA MET A 29 3.88 -43.24 47.28
C MET A 29 4.52 -42.69 46.00
N ALA A 30 3.86 -41.75 45.32
CA ALA A 30 4.44 -41.00 44.22
C ALA A 30 4.97 -39.64 44.70
N LEU A 31 6.21 -39.30 44.36
CA LEU A 31 6.76 -37.96 44.57
C LEU A 31 6.03 -36.93 43.70
N LEU A 32 5.44 -35.92 44.33
CA LEU A 32 4.88 -34.75 43.63
C LEU A 32 6.00 -33.78 43.24
N ALA A 33 6.45 -33.86 41.99
CA ALA A 33 7.26 -32.80 41.40
C ALA A 33 6.37 -31.58 41.07
N VAL A 34 6.51 -30.50 41.83
CA VAL A 34 5.80 -29.23 41.57
C VAL A 34 6.42 -28.56 40.35
N THR A 35 5.80 -28.72 39.18
CA THR A 35 6.12 -27.93 37.99
C THR A 35 5.48 -26.55 38.12
N ALA A 36 6.29 -25.49 38.00
CA ALA A 36 5.78 -24.13 37.99
C ALA A 36 4.90 -23.90 36.74
N PRO A 37 3.76 -23.18 36.86
CA PRO A 37 2.92 -22.90 35.70
C PRO A 37 3.70 -22.05 34.68
N PRO A 38 3.48 -22.25 33.37
CA PRO A 38 4.15 -21.44 32.35
C PRO A 38 3.77 -19.97 32.55
N VAL A 39 4.78 -19.12 32.70
CA VAL A 39 4.58 -17.67 32.70
C VAL A 39 4.00 -17.30 31.34
N ALA A 40 2.71 -16.94 31.30
CA ALA A 40 2.06 -16.50 30.09
C ALA A 40 2.81 -15.28 29.56
N ALA A 41 3.54 -15.46 28.46
CA ALA A 41 4.16 -14.36 27.74
C ALA A 41 3.07 -13.37 27.39
N ALA A 42 3.14 -12.17 27.98
CA ALA A 42 2.14 -11.14 27.74
C ALA A 42 2.13 -10.85 26.24
N ALA A 43 1.08 -11.28 25.55
CA ALA A 43 0.90 -11.03 24.14
C ALA A 43 0.99 -9.52 23.94
N ALA A 44 2.06 -9.08 23.27
CA ALA A 44 2.29 -7.68 22.97
C ALA A 44 1.11 -7.23 22.13
N ARG A 45 0.18 -6.49 22.74
CA ARG A 45 -1.02 -6.00 22.04
C ARG A 45 -0.55 -5.21 20.84
N VAL A 46 -0.79 -5.75 19.65
CA VAL A 46 -0.47 -5.08 18.39
C VAL A 46 -1.14 -3.72 18.45
N ARG A 47 -0.32 -2.67 18.41
CA ARG A 47 -0.72 -1.30 18.71
C ARG A 47 -1.78 -0.87 17.71
N ALA A 48 -2.94 -0.43 18.19
CA ALA A 48 -3.88 0.28 17.34
C ALA A 48 -3.25 1.62 16.96
N ALA A 49 -2.77 1.71 15.71
CA ALA A 49 -2.31 2.98 15.15
C ALA A 49 -3.47 4.00 15.15
N PRO A 50 -3.20 5.32 15.24
CA PRO A 50 -4.24 6.32 15.06
C PRO A 50 -4.96 6.08 13.72
N ALA A 51 -6.29 6.08 13.75
CA ALA A 51 -7.11 5.73 12.59
C ALA A 51 -6.74 6.61 11.39
N PRO A 52 -6.49 6.03 10.20
CA PRO A 52 -6.06 6.80 9.04
C PRO A 52 -7.19 7.68 8.51
N VAL A 53 -6.87 8.92 8.17
CA VAL A 53 -7.75 9.76 7.34
C VAL A 53 -7.73 9.17 5.93
N THR A 54 -8.89 8.91 5.33
CA THR A 54 -9.00 8.19 4.05
C THR A 54 -9.89 8.97 3.09
N GLN A 55 -9.43 9.12 1.85
CA GLN A 55 -10.18 9.68 0.73
C GLN A 55 -10.19 8.70 -0.44
N THR A 56 -11.38 8.39 -0.94
CA THR A 56 -11.59 7.58 -2.15
C THR A 56 -11.90 8.51 -3.33
N PHE A 57 -11.36 8.17 -4.50
CA PHE A 57 -11.53 8.86 -5.77
C PHE A 57 -12.10 7.87 -6.79
N THR A 58 -13.20 8.24 -7.41
CA THR A 58 -13.83 7.49 -8.51
C THR A 58 -13.51 8.17 -9.85
N PHE A 59 -13.77 7.47 -10.95
CA PHE A 59 -13.57 8.00 -12.29
C PHE A 59 -14.47 9.22 -12.58
N THR A 60 -13.87 10.30 -13.11
CA THR A 60 -14.53 11.57 -13.45
C THR A 60 -14.23 12.04 -14.87
N GLY A 61 -13.36 11.38 -15.63
CA GLY A 61 -12.88 11.84 -16.94
C GLY A 61 -11.91 13.02 -16.92
N ALA A 62 -11.49 13.49 -15.73
CA ALA A 62 -10.60 14.64 -15.58
C ALA A 62 -9.70 14.49 -14.32
N PRO A 63 -8.56 15.20 -14.25
CA PRO A 63 -7.68 15.17 -13.08
C PRO A 63 -8.38 15.70 -11.83
N GLN A 64 -8.11 15.05 -10.69
CA GLN A 64 -8.56 15.44 -9.36
C GLN A 64 -7.34 15.85 -8.50
N THR A 65 -7.55 16.57 -7.41
CA THR A 65 -6.45 16.98 -6.50
C THR A 65 -6.76 16.68 -5.05
N TYR A 66 -5.71 16.41 -4.26
CA TYR A 66 -5.84 16.15 -2.83
C TYR A 66 -4.61 16.61 -2.06
N THR A 67 -4.81 17.46 -1.04
CA THR A 67 -3.72 17.99 -0.21
C THR A 67 -3.65 17.27 1.12
N VAL A 68 -2.49 16.68 1.42
CA VAL A 68 -2.17 16.11 2.73
C VAL A 68 -1.33 17.11 3.55
N PRO A 69 -1.48 17.15 4.89
CA PRO A 69 -0.68 18.02 5.75
C PRO A 69 0.79 17.57 5.83
N ALA A 70 1.64 18.42 6.40
CA ALA A 70 3.04 18.10 6.69
C ALA A 70 3.16 17.02 7.78
N GLY A 71 4.11 16.10 7.62
CA GLY A 71 4.37 14.98 8.51
C GLY A 71 3.39 13.81 8.35
N ALA A 72 2.62 13.78 7.25
CA ALA A 72 1.72 12.70 6.90
C ALA A 72 2.50 11.51 6.34
N VAL A 73 2.29 10.31 6.90
CA VAL A 73 2.68 9.04 6.27
C VAL A 73 1.50 8.62 5.40
N VAL A 74 1.71 8.55 4.09
CA VAL A 74 0.63 8.42 3.10
C VAL A 74 0.67 7.04 2.45
N THR A 75 -0.41 6.27 2.55
CA THR A 75 -0.59 5.02 1.81
C THR A 75 -1.54 5.23 0.65
N ILE A 76 -1.07 4.95 -0.56
CA ILE A 76 -1.81 5.01 -1.82
C ILE A 76 -2.20 3.59 -2.21
N THR A 77 -3.47 3.38 -2.54
CA THR A 77 -3.96 2.21 -3.28
C THR A 77 -4.54 2.71 -4.60
N ALA A 78 -3.98 2.28 -5.73
CA ALA A 78 -4.44 2.63 -7.06
C ALA A 78 -4.86 1.36 -7.80
N ASP A 79 -6.07 1.37 -8.34
CA ASP A 79 -6.64 0.33 -9.20
C ASP A 79 -6.88 0.95 -10.59
N GLY A 80 -6.21 0.46 -11.63
CA GLY A 80 -6.38 0.92 -13.02
C GLY A 80 -7.75 0.54 -13.60
N ALA A 81 -8.04 0.91 -14.84
CA ALA A 81 -9.27 0.49 -15.53
C ALA A 81 -9.05 -0.69 -16.48
N GLY A 82 -10.03 -1.58 -16.57
CA GLY A 82 -9.97 -2.72 -17.46
C GLY A 82 -10.11 -2.31 -18.93
N GLY A 83 -9.60 -3.17 -19.82
CA GLY A 83 -9.87 -3.05 -21.24
C GLY A 83 -11.35 -3.32 -21.54
N ALA A 84 -11.85 -2.75 -22.62
CA ALA A 84 -13.21 -3.04 -23.07
C ALA A 84 -13.28 -4.35 -23.87
N ASP A 85 -14.48 -4.90 -23.89
CA ASP A 85 -14.91 -5.91 -24.86
C ASP A 85 -16.30 -5.57 -25.38
N ASN A 86 -16.84 -6.43 -26.26
CA ASN A 86 -18.12 -6.18 -26.90
C ASN A 86 -19.30 -6.87 -26.17
N THR A 87 -19.14 -7.29 -24.92
CA THR A 87 -20.20 -7.94 -24.13
C THR A 87 -21.42 -7.04 -24.02
N GLY A 88 -22.62 -7.58 -24.26
CA GLY A 88 -23.87 -6.80 -24.24
C GLY A 88 -24.02 -5.83 -25.43
N THR A 89 -23.34 -6.08 -26.54
CA THR A 89 -23.59 -5.42 -27.83
C THR A 89 -24.19 -6.42 -28.84
N VAL A 90 -24.43 -5.98 -30.07
CA VAL A 90 -24.84 -6.86 -31.19
C VAL A 90 -23.78 -7.89 -31.60
N CYS A 91 -22.53 -7.75 -31.12
CA CYS A 91 -21.49 -8.77 -31.28
C CYS A 91 -21.61 -9.81 -30.16
N GLY A 92 -22.44 -10.82 -30.38
CA GLY A 92 -22.71 -11.89 -29.39
C GLY A 92 -21.52 -12.83 -29.10
N PHE A 93 -20.45 -12.73 -29.87
CA PHE A 93 -19.18 -13.42 -29.65
C PHE A 93 -18.11 -12.34 -29.49
N THR A 94 -17.28 -12.45 -28.45
CA THR A 94 -16.22 -11.48 -28.14
C THR A 94 -15.11 -12.18 -27.36
N GLY A 95 -13.86 -11.73 -27.50
CA GLY A 95 -12.85 -11.97 -26.47
C GLY A 95 -13.17 -11.15 -25.21
N THR A 96 -12.49 -11.42 -24.10
CA THR A 96 -12.63 -10.66 -22.85
C THR A 96 -11.63 -9.51 -22.78
N GLY A 97 -12.03 -8.37 -22.22
CA GLY A 97 -11.10 -7.28 -21.89
C GLY A 97 -10.07 -7.70 -20.85
N GLY A 98 -8.85 -7.15 -20.93
CA GLY A 98 -7.80 -7.37 -19.95
C GLY A 98 -8.11 -6.71 -18.60
N THR A 99 -7.70 -7.35 -17.52
CA THR A 99 -7.82 -6.82 -16.15
C THR A 99 -6.69 -5.85 -15.82
N ALA A 100 -7.04 -4.76 -15.17
CA ALA A 100 -6.13 -3.70 -14.76
C ALA A 100 -5.26 -4.07 -13.55
N GLY A 101 -4.36 -3.15 -13.21
CA GLY A 101 -3.38 -3.34 -12.15
C GLY A 101 -3.91 -2.79 -10.84
N ARG A 102 -3.41 -3.37 -9.75
CA ARG A 102 -3.53 -2.80 -8.41
C ARG A 102 -2.14 -2.57 -7.86
N VAL A 103 -1.87 -1.33 -7.44
CA VAL A 103 -0.63 -0.92 -6.79
C VAL A 103 -0.96 -0.38 -5.41
N ILE A 104 -0.30 -0.90 -4.38
CA ILE A 104 -0.31 -0.33 -3.03
C ILE A 104 1.12 0.11 -2.73
N THR A 105 1.30 1.30 -2.15
CA THR A 105 2.61 1.74 -1.61
C THR A 105 2.42 2.77 -0.50
N THR A 106 3.36 2.83 0.44
CA THR A 106 3.39 3.82 1.52
C THR A 106 4.58 4.76 1.37
N LEU A 107 4.29 6.04 1.15
CA LEU A 107 5.27 7.11 1.00
C LEU A 107 5.91 7.50 2.34
N PRO A 108 7.15 8.01 2.33
CA PRO A 108 7.78 8.57 3.53
C PRO A 108 7.00 9.81 4.05
N PRO A 109 7.20 10.19 5.33
CA PRO A 109 6.53 11.35 5.91
C PRO A 109 6.73 12.62 5.07
N THR A 110 5.65 13.32 4.72
CA THR A 110 5.72 14.59 4.00
C THR A 110 6.49 15.65 4.81
N THR A 111 7.31 16.48 4.16
CA THR A 111 8.07 17.55 4.85
C THR A 111 7.27 18.86 4.94
N ALA A 112 6.33 19.07 4.02
CA ALA A 112 5.45 20.23 3.92
C ALA A 112 4.03 19.76 3.49
N PRO A 113 2.99 20.61 3.56
CA PRO A 113 1.71 20.31 2.94
C PRO A 113 1.91 19.97 1.46
N THR A 114 1.43 18.81 1.03
CA THR A 114 1.73 18.24 -0.29
C THR A 114 0.43 18.00 -1.04
N THR A 115 0.31 18.59 -2.23
CA THR A 115 -0.84 18.38 -3.10
C THR A 115 -0.51 17.30 -4.13
N PHE A 116 -1.28 16.23 -4.12
CA PHE A 116 -1.25 15.18 -5.13
C PHE A 116 -2.22 15.51 -6.26
N THR A 117 -1.81 15.25 -7.50
CA THR A 117 -2.71 15.11 -8.64
C THR A 117 -3.08 13.65 -8.79
N VAL A 118 -4.38 13.38 -8.91
CA VAL A 118 -4.98 12.04 -8.97
C VAL A 118 -5.71 11.90 -10.29
N ASN A 119 -5.27 10.95 -11.11
CA ASN A 119 -5.98 10.56 -12.32
C ASN A 119 -6.51 9.14 -12.10
N VAL A 120 -7.83 8.95 -12.09
CA VAL A 120 -8.43 7.61 -12.02
C VAL A 120 -8.64 7.12 -13.45
N GLY A 121 -8.22 5.90 -13.77
CA GLY A 121 -8.35 5.32 -15.11
C GLY A 121 -9.81 5.18 -15.54
N GLY A 122 -10.10 5.52 -16.79
CA GLY A 122 -11.37 5.21 -17.44
C GLY A 122 -11.29 3.91 -18.23
N THR A 123 -12.35 3.11 -18.26
CA THR A 123 -12.44 1.94 -19.15
C THR A 123 -12.44 2.36 -20.61
N GLY A 124 -12.02 1.46 -21.50
CA GLY A 124 -12.18 1.66 -22.94
C GLY A 124 -13.64 1.71 -23.37
N GLY A 125 -13.88 2.25 -24.57
CA GLY A 125 -15.15 2.19 -25.27
C GLY A 125 -15.32 0.88 -26.03
N LYS A 126 -16.57 0.38 -26.12
CA LYS A 126 -16.91 -0.78 -26.95
C LYS A 126 -16.77 -0.45 -28.43
N GLY A 127 -16.37 -1.44 -29.22
CA GLY A 127 -16.13 -1.26 -30.66
C GLY A 127 -17.32 -1.62 -31.55
N CYS A 128 -18.17 -2.56 -31.10
CA CYS A 128 -19.40 -2.90 -31.81
C CYS A 128 -20.51 -1.87 -31.51
N ASN A 129 -21.00 -1.21 -32.57
CA ASN A 129 -21.90 -0.04 -32.52
C ASN A 129 -21.31 1.17 -31.75
N GLY A 130 -20.00 1.21 -31.55
CA GLY A 130 -19.28 2.30 -30.88
C GLY A 130 -18.00 2.65 -31.63
N THR A 131 -17.28 3.64 -31.12
CA THR A 131 -16.02 4.13 -31.75
C THR A 131 -14.79 3.33 -31.34
N GLY A 132 -14.92 2.40 -30.38
CA GLY A 132 -13.76 1.70 -29.82
C GLY A 132 -12.77 2.60 -29.07
N ALA A 133 -13.23 3.76 -28.56
CA ALA A 133 -12.36 4.79 -27.98
C ALA A 133 -11.46 4.30 -26.84
N GLY A 134 -10.25 4.85 -26.73
CA GLY A 134 -9.33 4.54 -25.64
C GLY A 134 -9.82 5.06 -24.28
N GLY A 135 -9.53 4.30 -23.22
CA GLY A 135 -9.84 4.68 -21.85
C GLY A 135 -9.04 5.88 -21.35
N TYR A 136 -9.67 6.74 -20.56
CA TYR A 136 -9.04 7.96 -20.03
C TYR A 136 -7.77 7.67 -19.22
N ASN A 137 -6.74 8.50 -19.40
CA ASN A 137 -5.39 8.35 -18.83
C ASN A 137 -4.61 7.17 -19.46
N GLY A 138 -4.42 7.23 -20.78
CA GLY A 138 -3.45 6.41 -21.52
C GLY A 138 -4.01 5.18 -22.25
N GLY A 139 -5.29 4.84 -22.13
CA GLY A 139 -5.88 3.77 -22.94
C GLY A 139 -5.98 4.18 -24.41
N ALA A 140 -5.78 3.25 -25.33
CA ALA A 140 -5.77 3.52 -26.77
C ALA A 140 -7.01 2.97 -27.48
N PRO A 141 -7.46 3.58 -28.60
CA PRO A 141 -8.59 3.07 -29.35
C PRO A 141 -8.28 1.74 -30.06
N GLY A 142 -9.30 0.92 -30.23
CA GLY A 142 -9.25 -0.23 -31.14
C GLY A 142 -9.25 0.20 -32.61
N GLY A 143 -8.87 -0.73 -33.48
CA GLY A 143 -8.80 -0.47 -34.92
C GLY A 143 -10.16 -0.53 -35.62
N THR A 144 -10.18 -0.37 -36.94
CA THR A 144 -11.42 -0.34 -37.73
C THR A 144 -11.50 -1.53 -38.70
N SER A 145 -12.66 -2.19 -38.77
CA SER A 145 -12.96 -3.15 -39.83
C SER A 145 -14.01 -2.54 -40.77
N SER A 146 -13.66 -2.46 -42.05
CA SER A 146 -14.44 -1.83 -43.11
C SER A 146 -15.36 -2.85 -43.80
N ASN A 147 -16.62 -2.48 -43.99
CA ASN A 147 -17.60 -3.19 -44.81
C ASN A 147 -17.86 -2.37 -46.09
N PRO A 148 -17.93 -2.97 -47.30
CA PRO A 148 -18.35 -2.28 -48.52
C PRO A 148 -19.70 -1.53 -48.44
N THR A 149 -20.56 -1.79 -47.45
CA THR A 149 -21.79 -1.01 -47.21
C THR A 149 -21.59 0.25 -46.35
N GLY A 150 -20.36 0.65 -46.03
CA GLY A 150 -20.05 1.84 -45.22
C GLY A 150 -20.29 1.69 -43.71
N SER A 151 -20.66 0.49 -43.24
CA SER A 151 -20.81 0.20 -41.81
C SER A 151 -19.48 -0.24 -41.20
N PHE A 152 -19.04 0.40 -40.11
CA PHE A 152 -17.78 0.04 -39.44
C PHE A 152 -18.04 -0.79 -38.18
N ARG A 153 -17.22 -1.83 -37.97
CA ARG A 153 -17.07 -2.46 -36.65
C ARG A 153 -15.68 -2.13 -36.15
N HIS A 154 -15.62 -1.46 -35.00
CA HIS A 154 -14.36 -1.12 -34.37
C HIS A 154 -13.92 -2.28 -33.46
N GLY A 155 -12.61 -2.42 -33.26
CA GLY A 155 -12.10 -3.10 -32.07
C GLY A 155 -12.45 -2.28 -30.83
N PRO A 156 -12.67 -2.90 -29.65
CA PRO A 156 -12.84 -2.15 -28.41
C PRO A 156 -11.52 -1.47 -28.00
N GLY A 157 -11.63 -0.44 -27.15
CA GLY A 157 -10.50 0.33 -26.66
C GLY A 157 -9.86 -0.24 -25.39
N GLY A 158 -8.56 0.03 -25.21
CA GLY A 158 -7.80 -0.36 -24.02
C GLY A 158 -8.16 0.50 -22.82
N GLY A 159 -8.00 -0.06 -21.62
CA GLY A 159 -8.25 0.60 -20.35
C GLY A 159 -7.17 1.62 -20.01
N GLY A 160 -7.56 2.68 -19.32
CA GLY A 160 -6.65 3.69 -18.80
C GLY A 160 -5.98 3.31 -17.49
N ALA A 161 -4.82 3.91 -17.23
CA ALA A 161 -4.11 3.75 -15.97
C ALA A 161 -4.73 4.63 -14.86
N SER A 162 -4.61 4.21 -13.60
CA SER A 162 -4.83 5.10 -12.45
C SER A 162 -3.47 5.58 -11.92
N SER A 163 -3.25 6.89 -11.78
CA SER A 163 -1.97 7.44 -11.35
C SER A 163 -2.08 8.53 -10.28
N VAL A 164 -1.04 8.62 -9.45
CA VAL A 164 -0.80 9.72 -8.52
C VAL A 164 0.54 10.37 -8.85
N SER A 165 0.58 11.69 -8.92
CA SER A 165 1.79 12.48 -9.09
C SER A 165 1.88 13.63 -8.08
N THR A 166 3.10 14.14 -7.89
CA THR A 166 3.38 15.36 -7.14
C THR A 166 4.47 16.16 -7.86
N GLY A 167 4.31 17.47 -7.98
CA GLY A 167 5.21 18.33 -8.74
C GLY A 167 5.41 17.81 -10.18
N THR A 168 6.62 17.33 -10.46
CA THR A 168 7.05 16.83 -11.78
C THR A 168 7.17 15.30 -11.87
N SER A 169 6.83 14.54 -10.81
CA SER A 169 7.09 13.10 -10.73
C SER A 169 5.82 12.26 -10.54
N LEU A 170 5.73 11.14 -11.25
CA LEU A 170 4.82 10.05 -10.93
C LEU A 170 5.26 9.37 -9.62
N LEU A 171 4.29 9.12 -8.74
CA LEU A 171 4.48 8.38 -7.48
C LEU A 171 3.94 6.95 -7.58
N VAL A 172 2.81 6.79 -8.26
CA VAL A 172 2.15 5.50 -8.51
C VAL A 172 1.51 5.53 -9.89
N VAL A 173 1.61 4.42 -10.63
CA VAL A 173 0.80 4.12 -11.82
C VAL A 173 0.31 2.69 -11.70
N ALA A 174 -1.00 2.48 -11.65
CA ALA A 174 -1.63 1.19 -11.83
C ALA A 174 -2.07 1.07 -13.30
N GLY A 175 -1.43 0.19 -14.06
CA GLY A 175 -1.66 0.03 -15.50
C GLY A 175 -3.09 -0.42 -15.84
N GLY A 176 -3.60 0.02 -16.98
CA GLY A 176 -4.85 -0.43 -17.55
C GLY A 176 -4.71 -1.75 -18.31
N GLY A 177 -5.82 -2.49 -18.44
CA GLY A 177 -5.87 -3.71 -19.26
C GLY A 177 -5.96 -3.40 -20.75
N GLY A 178 -5.40 -4.27 -21.60
CA GLY A 178 -5.60 -4.21 -23.05
C GLY A 178 -7.02 -4.60 -23.44
N ALA A 179 -7.50 -4.15 -24.60
CA ALA A 179 -8.84 -4.49 -25.09
C ALA A 179 -8.90 -5.89 -25.70
N ALA A 180 -10.11 -6.46 -25.78
CA ALA A 180 -10.35 -7.62 -26.63
C ALA A 180 -10.11 -7.30 -28.12
N GLY A 181 -9.89 -8.32 -28.95
CA GLY A 181 -9.92 -8.20 -30.40
C GLY A 181 -11.34 -8.03 -30.93
N GLY A 182 -11.48 -7.33 -32.05
CA GLY A 182 -12.73 -7.24 -32.80
C GLY A 182 -13.08 -8.57 -33.49
N THR A 183 -14.36 -8.81 -33.70
CA THR A 183 -14.89 -9.98 -34.39
C THR A 183 -15.29 -9.66 -35.84
N PRO A 184 -15.38 -10.67 -36.73
CA PRO A 184 -15.99 -10.49 -38.05
C PRO A 184 -17.46 -10.03 -37.96
N PHE A 185 -18.03 -9.59 -39.09
CA PHE A 185 -19.42 -9.14 -39.17
C PHE A 185 -20.44 -10.30 -39.06
N SER A 186 -20.02 -11.53 -39.38
CA SER A 186 -20.83 -12.74 -39.40
C SER A 186 -20.06 -13.92 -38.80
N GLY A 187 -20.77 -14.89 -38.22
CA GLY A 187 -20.23 -16.10 -37.60
C GLY A 187 -20.00 -16.02 -36.09
N THR A 188 -19.41 -17.08 -35.53
CA THR A 188 -19.23 -17.29 -34.08
C THR A 188 -17.80 -17.08 -33.59
N ILE A 189 -16.93 -16.52 -34.44
CA ILE A 189 -15.49 -16.36 -34.16
C ILE A 189 -15.24 -15.18 -33.21
N THR A 190 -14.55 -15.46 -32.11
CA THR A 190 -14.09 -14.45 -31.15
C THR A 190 -12.80 -13.77 -31.60
N GLY A 191 -12.64 -12.50 -31.24
CA GLY A 191 -11.33 -11.85 -31.21
C GLY A 191 -10.50 -12.37 -30.04
N GLY A 192 -9.23 -11.98 -30.00
CA GLY A 192 -8.34 -12.33 -28.89
C GLY A 192 -8.74 -11.68 -27.57
N ASN A 193 -8.29 -12.23 -26.46
CA ASN A 193 -8.45 -11.61 -25.15
C ASN A 193 -7.43 -10.50 -24.94
N GLY A 194 -7.81 -9.44 -24.23
CA GLY A 194 -6.91 -8.37 -23.86
C GLY A 194 -5.88 -8.80 -22.82
N GLY A 195 -4.65 -8.29 -22.94
CA GLY A 195 -3.58 -8.51 -21.99
C GLY A 195 -3.88 -7.82 -20.65
N ASN A 196 -3.73 -8.56 -19.56
CA ASN A 196 -3.76 -7.98 -18.21
C ASN A 196 -2.58 -7.03 -18.01
N SER A 197 -2.75 -6.00 -17.18
CA SER A 197 -1.61 -5.22 -16.68
C SER A 197 -0.64 -6.09 -15.86
N GLY A 198 0.56 -5.59 -15.56
CA GLY A 198 1.47 -6.31 -14.67
C GLY A 198 2.74 -5.56 -14.28
N THR A 199 3.55 -6.22 -13.47
CA THR A 199 4.94 -5.87 -13.13
C THR A 199 5.75 -7.16 -12.91
N PRO A 200 7.00 -7.24 -13.38
CA PRO A 200 7.72 -6.18 -14.08
C PRO A 200 7.20 -5.96 -15.52
N ASP A 201 6.53 -6.95 -16.11
CA ASP A 201 5.95 -6.86 -17.44
C ASP A 201 4.43 -7.06 -17.37
N ALA A 202 3.69 -6.35 -18.23
CA ALA A 202 2.28 -6.61 -18.45
C ALA A 202 2.09 -7.78 -19.44
N ALA A 203 0.94 -8.42 -19.40
CA ALA A 203 0.65 -9.56 -20.26
C ALA A 203 0.39 -9.12 -21.73
N VAL A 204 0.82 -9.98 -22.64
CA VAL A 204 0.45 -9.97 -24.06
C VAL A 204 -1.05 -10.22 -24.22
N GLY A 205 -1.69 -9.57 -25.19
CA GLY A 205 -3.02 -9.95 -25.64
C GLY A 205 -2.97 -11.29 -26.40
N THR A 206 -4.08 -12.03 -26.52
CA THR A 206 -4.07 -13.26 -27.30
C THR A 206 -4.31 -12.99 -28.79
N THR A 207 -3.86 -13.91 -29.63
CA THR A 207 -4.31 -14.04 -31.02
C THR A 207 -5.82 -14.30 -31.06
N GLY A 208 -6.50 -13.82 -32.12
CA GLY A 208 -7.91 -14.13 -32.36
C GLY A 208 -8.18 -15.56 -32.82
N GLY A 209 -9.45 -15.99 -32.82
CA GLY A 209 -9.86 -17.27 -33.41
C GLY A 209 -9.98 -17.19 -34.94
N SER A 210 -10.06 -18.34 -35.61
CA SER A 210 -10.39 -18.40 -37.04
C SER A 210 -11.07 -19.70 -37.45
N ASP A 211 -11.70 -19.70 -38.64
CA ASP A 211 -12.23 -20.86 -39.34
C ASP A 211 -11.95 -20.79 -40.85
N GLY A 212 -12.16 -21.89 -41.57
CA GLY A 212 -12.22 -21.90 -43.05
C GLY A 212 -10.96 -21.38 -43.76
N GLY A 213 -9.78 -21.44 -43.12
CA GLY A 213 -8.52 -20.89 -43.64
C GLY A 213 -8.32 -19.38 -43.41
N GLY A 214 -9.14 -18.74 -42.58
CA GLY A 214 -8.92 -17.34 -42.16
C GLY A 214 -7.68 -17.18 -41.29
N SER A 215 -7.03 -16.01 -41.39
CA SER A 215 -5.76 -15.73 -40.71
C SER A 215 -5.97 -14.72 -39.57
N PRO A 216 -5.90 -15.13 -38.29
CA PRO A 216 -6.17 -14.24 -37.17
C PRO A 216 -5.05 -13.24 -36.91
N GLY A 217 -5.43 -12.08 -36.40
CA GLY A 217 -4.47 -11.08 -35.94
C GLY A 217 -3.81 -11.53 -34.63
N SER A 218 -2.50 -11.33 -34.50
CA SER A 218 -1.77 -11.62 -33.26
C SER A 218 -2.03 -10.55 -32.20
N GLY A 219 -1.97 -10.93 -30.93
CA GLY A 219 -2.12 -9.96 -29.84
C GLY A 219 -0.92 -9.00 -29.71
N GLY A 220 -1.18 -7.81 -29.16
CA GLY A 220 -0.15 -6.82 -28.84
C GLY A 220 0.61 -7.20 -27.56
N GLN A 221 1.90 -6.91 -27.50
CA GLN A 221 2.72 -7.15 -26.31
C GLN A 221 2.34 -6.19 -25.17
N GLY A 222 2.51 -6.64 -23.93
CA GLY A 222 2.39 -5.75 -22.76
C GLY A 222 3.56 -4.78 -22.66
N GLY A 223 3.35 -3.65 -21.98
CA GLY A 223 4.45 -2.75 -21.61
C GLY A 223 5.38 -3.39 -20.56
N SER A 224 6.65 -3.01 -20.55
CA SER A 224 7.68 -3.63 -19.70
C SER A 224 8.46 -2.60 -18.89
N THR A 225 8.50 -2.77 -17.56
CA THR A 225 9.48 -2.05 -16.72
C THR A 225 10.86 -2.70 -16.75
N THR A 226 10.99 -3.94 -17.24
CA THR A 226 12.26 -4.64 -17.41
C THR A 226 13.09 -4.04 -18.55
N THR A 227 12.47 -3.87 -19.72
CA THR A 227 13.12 -3.32 -20.93
C THR A 227 12.99 -1.81 -21.06
N LEU A 228 12.19 -1.16 -20.20
CA LEU A 228 11.88 0.27 -20.22
C LEU A 228 11.21 0.73 -21.52
N THR A 229 10.39 -0.13 -22.13
CA THR A 229 9.69 0.12 -23.39
C THR A 229 8.21 -0.18 -23.31
N GLY A 230 7.41 0.58 -24.06
CA GLY A 230 6.05 0.16 -24.39
C GLY A 230 6.03 -1.14 -25.18
N GLY A 231 4.91 -1.84 -25.14
CA GLY A 231 4.73 -3.12 -25.84
C GLY A 231 4.64 -2.91 -27.35
N THR A 232 5.27 -3.81 -28.12
CA THR A 232 5.13 -3.81 -29.58
C THR A 232 3.70 -4.17 -29.99
N GLY A 233 3.23 -3.60 -31.10
CA GLY A 233 1.94 -3.99 -31.66
C GLY A 233 1.94 -5.43 -32.19
N GLY A 234 0.75 -6.03 -32.25
CA GLY A 234 0.53 -7.37 -32.74
C GLY A 234 0.66 -7.46 -34.27
N ALA A 235 1.24 -8.56 -34.75
CA ALA A 235 1.40 -8.81 -36.19
C ALA A 235 0.03 -8.98 -36.90
N PRO A 236 -0.09 -8.51 -38.16
CA PRO A 236 -1.27 -8.75 -38.98
C PRO A 236 -1.44 -10.24 -39.32
N GLY A 237 -2.66 -10.64 -39.65
CA GLY A 237 -2.92 -11.87 -40.41
C GLY A 237 -2.35 -11.79 -41.83
N THR A 238 -2.27 -12.93 -42.52
CA THR A 238 -1.76 -13.01 -43.89
C THR A 238 -2.78 -12.45 -44.88
N ALA A 239 -2.43 -11.37 -45.59
CA ALA A 239 -3.30 -10.71 -46.56
C ALA A 239 -3.79 -11.69 -47.65
N THR A 240 -5.12 -11.84 -47.77
CA THR A 240 -5.79 -12.69 -48.75
C THR A 240 -7.20 -12.15 -49.05
N GLY A 241 -7.86 -12.68 -50.09
CA GLY A 241 -9.26 -12.36 -50.40
C GLY A 241 -9.56 -10.91 -50.78
N GLY A 242 -8.54 -10.11 -51.12
CA GLY A 242 -8.67 -8.67 -51.42
C GLY A 242 -8.61 -7.77 -50.18
N CYS A 243 -8.43 -8.34 -48.98
CA CYS A 243 -8.31 -7.62 -47.72
C CYS A 243 -6.85 -7.56 -47.23
N THR A 244 -6.43 -6.35 -46.86
CA THR A 244 -5.09 -6.01 -46.38
C THR A 244 -5.17 -5.58 -44.90
N PRO A 245 -4.84 -6.48 -43.95
CA PRO A 245 -4.72 -6.15 -42.54
C PRO A 245 -3.44 -5.36 -42.24
N THR A 246 -3.47 -4.55 -41.18
CA THR A 246 -2.28 -3.86 -40.65
C THR A 246 -1.78 -4.46 -39.34
N ALA A 247 -0.53 -4.14 -38.98
CA ALA A 247 0.00 -4.40 -37.64
C ALA A 247 -0.66 -3.45 -36.63
N GLY A 248 -0.73 -3.88 -35.37
CA GLY A 248 -1.06 -2.96 -34.28
C GLY A 248 0.04 -1.92 -34.11
N ASN A 249 -0.28 -0.75 -33.57
CA ASN A 249 0.76 0.21 -33.21
C ASN A 249 1.44 -0.18 -31.88
N PRO A 250 2.71 0.18 -31.65
CA PRO A 250 3.35 0.02 -30.36
C PRO A 250 2.76 1.00 -29.33
N GLY A 251 2.81 0.62 -28.04
CA GLY A 251 2.57 1.55 -26.93
C GLY A 251 3.79 2.44 -26.67
N ILE A 252 3.57 3.58 -26.02
CA ILE A 252 4.65 4.53 -25.68
C ILE A 252 4.89 4.61 -24.15
N SER A 253 6.05 5.14 -23.79
CA SER A 253 6.48 5.36 -22.41
C SER A 253 5.82 6.60 -21.78
N PHE A 254 5.78 6.65 -20.45
CA PHE A 254 5.43 7.86 -19.68
C PHE A 254 6.32 9.05 -20.04
N THR A 255 5.87 10.27 -19.70
CA THR A 255 6.65 11.51 -19.85
C THR A 255 6.31 12.48 -18.72
N GLY A 256 7.27 12.70 -17.82
CA GLY A 256 7.07 13.53 -16.61
C GLY A 256 5.98 12.96 -15.71
N THR A 257 4.87 13.69 -15.57
CA THR A 257 3.68 13.29 -14.80
C THR A 257 2.59 12.60 -15.63
N THR A 258 2.76 12.54 -16.96
CA THR A 258 1.81 11.90 -17.89
C THR A 258 2.18 10.42 -18.07
N VAL A 259 1.20 9.53 -17.92
CA VAL A 259 1.39 8.09 -18.16
C VAL A 259 1.59 7.78 -19.64
N GLY A 260 2.18 6.62 -19.95
CA GLY A 260 2.32 6.14 -21.32
C GLY A 260 0.95 5.81 -21.94
N THR A 261 0.82 6.09 -23.23
CA THR A 261 -0.38 5.82 -24.04
C THR A 261 -0.23 4.50 -24.80
N GLY A 262 -1.28 3.68 -24.79
CA GLY A 262 -1.30 2.40 -25.50
C GLY A 262 -1.16 2.53 -27.01
N GLY A 263 -0.82 1.43 -27.66
CA GLY A 263 -0.85 1.32 -29.11
C GLY A 263 -2.28 1.20 -29.63
N THR A 264 -2.61 1.92 -30.69
CA THR A 264 -3.92 1.77 -31.35
C THR A 264 -4.05 0.39 -31.98
N GLY A 265 -5.24 -0.19 -31.90
CA GLY A 265 -5.55 -1.46 -32.58
C GLY A 265 -5.46 -1.32 -34.11
N ALA A 266 -5.09 -2.42 -34.76
CA ALA A 266 -4.94 -2.47 -36.21
C ALA A 266 -6.26 -2.49 -36.99
N TYR A 267 -6.21 -1.98 -38.22
CA TYR A 267 -7.37 -1.83 -39.10
C TYR A 267 -7.23 -2.62 -40.41
N ASN A 268 -8.37 -2.83 -41.07
CA ASN A 268 -8.50 -3.56 -42.33
C ASN A 268 -8.81 -2.62 -43.50
N THR A 269 -8.07 -2.76 -44.60
CA THR A 269 -8.26 -2.01 -45.86
C THR A 269 -8.45 -2.94 -47.04
N GLY A 270 -9.07 -2.46 -48.12
CA GLY A 270 -9.33 -3.25 -49.33
C GLY A 270 -10.76 -3.77 -49.44
N SER A 271 -11.00 -4.62 -50.43
CA SER A 271 -12.33 -5.16 -50.74
C SER A 271 -12.57 -6.47 -49.98
N PHE A 272 -13.80 -6.67 -49.49
CA PHE A 272 -14.26 -7.92 -48.84
C PHE A 272 -13.69 -8.24 -47.44
N CYS A 273 -13.31 -7.24 -46.63
CA CYS A 273 -12.89 -7.43 -45.24
C CYS A 273 -14.00 -7.84 -44.23
N VAL A 274 -15.21 -8.17 -44.68
CA VAL A 274 -16.37 -8.47 -43.79
C VAL A 274 -16.18 -9.70 -42.88
N ALA A 275 -15.32 -10.63 -43.29
CA ALA A 275 -14.94 -11.82 -42.52
C ALA A 275 -13.71 -11.63 -41.62
N ALA A 276 -13.21 -10.38 -41.48
CA ALA A 276 -12.05 -10.04 -40.67
C ALA A 276 -12.37 -9.11 -39.49
N GLY A 277 -11.87 -9.45 -38.30
CA GLY A 277 -11.86 -8.60 -37.13
C GLY A 277 -10.73 -7.57 -37.13
N ALA A 278 -10.96 -6.41 -36.50
CA ALA A 278 -9.95 -5.40 -36.22
C ALA A 278 -9.22 -5.68 -34.89
N GLY A 279 -8.03 -5.13 -34.71
CA GLY A 279 -7.25 -5.29 -33.47
C GLY A 279 -7.82 -4.49 -32.28
N GLY A 280 -7.63 -5.00 -31.07
CA GLY A 280 -7.95 -4.29 -29.82
C GLY A 280 -6.94 -3.20 -29.46
N GLY A 281 -7.37 -2.16 -28.76
CA GLY A 281 -6.49 -1.10 -28.26
C GLY A 281 -5.62 -1.53 -27.07
N GLY A 282 -4.39 -1.05 -27.00
CA GLY A 282 -3.47 -1.28 -25.88
C GLY A 282 -3.86 -0.50 -24.61
N GLY A 283 -3.56 -1.08 -23.44
CA GLY A 283 -3.79 -0.45 -22.13
C GLY A 283 -2.74 0.60 -21.78
N GLY A 284 -3.17 1.69 -21.14
CA GLY A 284 -2.27 2.74 -20.64
C GLY A 284 -1.45 2.27 -19.43
N GLY A 285 -0.28 2.84 -19.18
CA GLY A 285 0.58 2.39 -18.07
C GLY A 285 1.81 3.25 -17.86
N TYR A 286 2.75 2.80 -17.03
CA TYR A 286 4.06 3.45 -16.92
C TYR A 286 4.84 3.26 -18.23
N PHE A 287 4.83 2.03 -18.74
CA PHE A 287 5.03 1.71 -20.14
C PHE A 287 3.74 1.08 -20.66
N ALA A 288 3.17 1.60 -21.74
CA ALA A 288 1.86 1.15 -22.21
C ALA A 288 1.94 -0.10 -23.09
N GLY A 289 0.83 -0.83 -23.21
CA GLY A 289 0.73 -2.01 -24.07
C GLY A 289 0.57 -1.68 -25.55
N GLY A 290 1.00 -2.57 -26.43
CA GLY A 290 0.79 -2.46 -27.88
C GLY A 290 -0.64 -2.79 -28.29
N GLY A 291 -1.09 -2.25 -29.43
CA GLY A 291 -2.37 -2.62 -30.03
C GLY A 291 -2.34 -4.02 -30.65
N GLY A 292 -3.47 -4.69 -30.72
CA GLY A 292 -3.60 -5.98 -31.41
C GLY A 292 -3.51 -5.84 -32.93
N GLY A 293 -3.06 -6.89 -33.61
CA GLY A 293 -3.02 -6.98 -35.06
C GLY A 293 -4.39 -7.27 -35.67
N ALA A 294 -4.57 -6.91 -36.95
CA ALA A 294 -5.83 -7.13 -37.66
C ALA A 294 -5.84 -8.49 -38.35
N ALA A 295 -7.01 -9.07 -38.52
CA ALA A 295 -7.18 -10.38 -39.15
C ALA A 295 -7.36 -10.26 -40.68
N ALA A 296 -7.16 -11.36 -41.41
CA ALA A 296 -7.54 -11.50 -42.81
C ALA A 296 -8.58 -12.62 -42.98
N PRO A 297 -9.46 -12.52 -44.01
CA PRO A 297 -10.35 -13.62 -44.39
C PRO A 297 -9.55 -14.84 -44.88
N GLY A 298 -10.25 -15.91 -45.25
CA GLY A 298 -9.65 -17.02 -46.00
C GLY A 298 -9.47 -16.69 -47.49
N THR A 299 -8.69 -17.50 -48.21
CA THR A 299 -8.43 -17.34 -49.66
C THR A 299 -9.69 -17.35 -50.53
N SER A 300 -10.76 -18.01 -50.07
CA SER A 300 -12.08 -18.03 -50.72
C SER A 300 -12.97 -16.81 -50.40
N GLY A 301 -12.52 -15.90 -49.53
CA GLY A 301 -13.32 -14.80 -48.99
C GLY A 301 -14.29 -15.22 -47.87
N PHE A 302 -14.46 -16.52 -47.60
CA PHE A 302 -15.46 -17.05 -46.65
C PHE A 302 -14.89 -17.52 -45.31
N GLY A 303 -13.59 -17.84 -45.24
CA GLY A 303 -12.92 -18.15 -43.96
C GLY A 303 -12.89 -16.91 -43.08
N ARG A 304 -13.27 -17.05 -41.80
CA ARG A 304 -13.39 -15.92 -40.86
C ARG A 304 -12.23 -15.91 -39.88
N ALA A 305 -11.87 -14.72 -39.42
CA ALA A 305 -10.86 -14.57 -38.37
C ALA A 305 -11.08 -13.32 -37.50
N GLY A 306 -10.82 -13.47 -36.20
CA GLY A 306 -10.86 -12.39 -35.21
C GLY A 306 -9.51 -11.65 -35.12
N GLY A 307 -9.57 -10.36 -34.80
CA GLY A 307 -8.37 -9.57 -34.53
C GLY A 307 -7.71 -9.97 -33.21
N GLY A 308 -6.44 -9.59 -33.03
CA GLY A 308 -5.73 -9.81 -31.77
C GLY A 308 -6.19 -8.86 -30.67
N GLY A 309 -6.07 -9.29 -29.42
CA GLY A 309 -6.26 -8.41 -28.26
C GLY A 309 -5.10 -7.42 -28.11
N GLY A 310 -5.36 -6.26 -27.51
CA GLY A 310 -4.31 -5.32 -27.11
C GLY A 310 -3.54 -5.83 -25.89
N GLY A 311 -2.27 -5.44 -25.74
CA GLY A 311 -1.48 -5.73 -24.55
C GLY A 311 -1.83 -4.84 -23.36
N GLY A 312 -1.54 -5.31 -22.15
CA GLY A 312 -1.72 -4.51 -20.93
C GLY A 312 -0.65 -3.43 -20.74
N GLY A 313 -0.96 -2.38 -19.98
CA GLY A 313 0.03 -1.41 -19.52
C GLY A 313 0.75 -1.88 -18.25
N SER A 314 2.04 -1.55 -18.11
CA SER A 314 2.79 -1.87 -16.90
C SER A 314 2.46 -0.92 -15.75
N SER A 315 2.64 -1.40 -14.52
CA SER A 315 2.46 -0.60 -13.30
C SER A 315 3.80 -0.14 -12.71
N PHE A 316 3.75 0.84 -11.81
CA PHE A 316 4.91 1.47 -11.18
C PHE A 316 4.55 2.03 -9.79
N ALA A 317 5.52 2.01 -8.88
CA ALA A 317 5.52 2.80 -7.65
C ALA A 317 6.92 3.40 -7.45
N THR A 318 6.97 4.60 -6.89
CA THR A 318 8.24 5.29 -6.61
C THR A 318 9.18 4.44 -5.74
N PRO A 319 10.50 4.38 -6.05
CA PRO A 319 11.49 3.68 -5.23
C PRO A 319 11.61 4.18 -3.77
N THR A 320 11.09 5.39 -3.49
CA THR A 320 11.01 5.92 -2.12
C THR A 320 9.85 5.33 -1.30
N GLY A 321 8.93 4.61 -1.94
CA GLY A 321 7.80 3.95 -1.31
C GLY A 321 8.20 2.67 -0.57
N THR A 322 7.44 2.33 0.46
CA THR A 322 7.64 1.14 1.31
C THR A 322 6.36 0.32 1.37
N GLY A 323 6.48 -0.98 1.68
CA GLY A 323 5.34 -1.90 1.68
C GLY A 323 4.66 -2.02 0.32
N THR A 324 5.43 -1.84 -0.76
CA THR A 324 4.89 -1.84 -2.13
C THR A 324 4.43 -3.24 -2.54
N SER A 325 3.20 -3.35 -3.06
CA SER A 325 2.66 -4.60 -3.61
C SER A 325 1.95 -4.36 -4.93
N TYR A 326 2.10 -5.31 -5.85
CA TYR A 326 1.45 -5.33 -7.15
C TYR A 326 0.54 -6.56 -7.25
N ALA A 327 -0.66 -6.37 -7.79
CA ALA A 327 -1.64 -7.43 -8.05
C ALA A 327 -2.50 -7.07 -9.26
N LEU A 328 -3.37 -8.00 -9.69
CA LEU A 328 -4.49 -7.64 -10.57
C LEU A 328 -5.59 -6.93 -9.76
N SER A 329 -6.26 -5.99 -10.38
CA SER A 329 -7.38 -5.28 -9.76
C SER A 329 -8.63 -6.14 -9.73
N THR A 330 -9.32 -6.12 -8.59
CA THR A 330 -10.69 -6.64 -8.45
C THR A 330 -11.77 -5.58 -8.76
N ILE A 331 -11.36 -4.38 -9.15
CA ILE A 331 -12.22 -3.23 -9.45
C ILE A 331 -12.15 -2.94 -10.96
N GLY A 332 -10.94 -2.79 -11.50
CA GLY A 332 -10.65 -2.60 -12.92
C GLY A 332 -10.71 -3.87 -13.75
N THR A 333 -11.80 -4.63 -13.63
CA THR A 333 -12.11 -5.77 -14.50
C THR A 333 -12.55 -5.29 -15.89
N ALA A 334 -12.73 -6.20 -16.85
CA ALA A 334 -13.16 -5.87 -18.21
C ALA A 334 -14.43 -4.98 -18.22
N ASN A 335 -14.39 -3.89 -18.98
CA ASN A 335 -15.42 -2.84 -19.02
C ASN A 335 -15.64 -2.03 -17.72
N ASN A 336 -14.80 -2.15 -16.70
CA ASN A 336 -14.89 -1.39 -15.44
C ASN A 336 -13.81 -0.30 -15.33
N ASN A 337 -14.23 0.86 -14.81
CA ASN A 337 -13.33 1.96 -14.46
C ASN A 337 -12.43 1.60 -13.27
N GLY A 338 -11.34 2.34 -13.13
CA GLY A 338 -10.48 2.26 -11.96
C GLY A 338 -11.05 2.93 -10.72
N GLN A 339 -10.30 2.82 -9.62
CA GLN A 339 -10.52 3.55 -8.38
C GLN A 339 -9.17 3.95 -7.78
N LEU A 340 -9.14 4.99 -6.97
CA LEU A 340 -7.96 5.33 -6.18
C LEU A 340 -8.34 5.65 -4.75
N VAL A 341 -7.52 5.25 -3.79
CA VAL A 341 -7.67 5.56 -2.37
C VAL A 341 -6.36 6.14 -1.87
N ILE A 342 -6.41 7.34 -1.31
CA ILE A 342 -5.31 7.93 -0.55
C ILE A 342 -5.71 7.92 0.91
N SER A 343 -4.89 7.31 1.74
CA SER A 343 -5.04 7.36 3.20
C SER A 343 -3.77 7.89 3.83
N TYR A 344 -3.87 8.52 5.00
CA TYR A 344 -2.69 8.97 5.73
C TYR A 344 -2.87 8.93 7.24
N THR A 345 -1.73 8.81 7.94
CA THR A 345 -1.64 8.92 9.40
C THR A 345 -0.67 10.04 9.78
N LEU A 346 -0.88 10.61 10.98
CA LEU A 346 0.00 11.62 11.56
C LEU A 346 0.53 11.08 12.89
N ALA A 347 1.85 11.01 13.02
CA ALA A 347 2.48 10.53 14.25
C ALA A 347 2.64 11.66 15.30
N PRO A 348 2.48 11.36 16.60
CA PRO A 348 2.96 12.24 17.65
C PRO A 348 4.48 12.26 17.72
N LYS A 349 5.04 13.32 18.29
CA LYS A 349 6.46 13.40 18.68
C LYS A 349 6.55 14.16 19.98
N LEU A 350 6.74 13.46 21.08
CA LEU A 350 6.87 14.06 22.40
C LEU A 350 8.20 14.83 22.51
N THR A 351 8.20 15.82 23.38
CA THR A 351 9.41 16.44 23.93
C THR A 351 9.17 16.70 25.41
N ILE A 352 10.25 16.79 26.17
CA ILE A 352 10.23 17.09 27.60
C ILE A 352 11.15 18.28 27.87
N THR A 353 10.76 19.14 28.79
CA THR A 353 11.62 20.17 29.38
C THR A 353 11.58 20.05 30.89
N LYS A 354 12.67 20.47 31.55
CA LYS A 354 12.82 20.41 32.99
C LYS A 354 13.58 21.64 33.46
N ARG A 355 13.01 22.39 34.42
CA ARG A 355 13.61 23.63 34.95
C ARG A 355 13.33 23.82 36.44
N HIS A 356 14.28 24.34 37.19
CA HIS A 356 14.06 25.01 38.48
C HIS A 356 14.14 26.55 38.32
N THR A 357 13.83 27.28 39.38
CA THR A 357 13.93 28.74 39.44
C THR A 357 14.90 29.14 40.54
N GLY A 358 15.75 30.14 40.27
CA GLY A 358 16.71 30.67 41.24
C GLY A 358 17.86 29.69 41.52
N HIS A 359 18.24 29.58 42.79
CA HIS A 359 19.17 28.57 43.29
C HIS A 359 18.45 27.73 44.35
N LEU A 360 18.86 26.47 44.52
CA LEU A 360 18.40 25.68 45.65
C LEU A 360 19.33 25.90 46.86
N THR A 361 18.81 25.77 48.07
CA THR A 361 19.56 26.05 49.30
C THR A 361 19.61 24.82 50.19
N ARG A 362 20.81 24.47 50.69
CA ARG A 362 21.05 23.35 51.61
C ARG A 362 20.14 23.43 52.83
N GLY A 363 19.46 22.34 53.18
CA GLY A 363 18.50 22.28 54.28
C GLY A 363 17.13 22.92 53.98
N LYS A 364 16.91 23.44 52.77
CA LYS A 364 15.62 23.98 52.32
C LYS A 364 14.96 23.07 51.29
N TRP A 365 13.77 23.50 50.88
CA TRP A 365 12.95 22.87 49.87
C TRP A 365 13.13 23.57 48.52
N GLY A 366 13.15 22.80 47.46
CA GLY A 366 13.19 23.26 46.07
C GLY A 366 12.11 22.59 45.24
N ALA A 367 11.86 23.13 44.05
CA ALA A 367 10.93 22.56 43.09
C ALA A 367 11.53 22.52 41.69
N TYR A 368 11.28 21.43 40.96
CA TYR A 368 11.46 21.35 39.52
C TYR A 368 10.10 21.33 38.83
N THR A 369 9.95 22.12 37.79
CA THR A 369 8.85 22.06 36.83
C THR A 369 9.28 21.17 35.66
N ILE A 370 8.49 20.15 35.36
CA ILE A 370 8.68 19.24 34.22
C ILE A 370 7.46 19.40 33.29
N THR A 371 7.70 19.71 32.03
CA THR A 371 6.65 19.91 31.03
C THR A 371 6.84 18.94 29.87
N VAL A 372 5.79 18.22 29.51
CA VAL A 372 5.73 17.38 28.30
C VAL A 372 4.91 18.08 27.23
N ARG A 373 5.45 18.14 26.02
CA ARG A 373 4.83 18.73 24.83
C ARG A 373 4.77 17.71 23.71
N ASN A 374 3.74 17.75 22.88
CA ASN A 374 3.73 17.06 21.59
C ASN A 374 4.18 18.05 20.51
N ALA A 375 5.41 17.90 20.02
CA ALA A 375 5.94 18.65 18.88
C ALA A 375 5.57 18.02 17.51
N GLY A 376 4.94 16.84 17.51
CA GLY A 376 4.54 16.11 16.31
C GLY A 376 3.42 16.76 15.50
N PRO A 377 3.18 16.29 14.26
CA PRO A 377 2.03 16.66 13.45
C PRO A 377 0.71 16.00 13.89
N GLY A 378 0.76 14.82 14.51
CA GLY A 378 -0.43 14.09 14.97
C GLY A 378 -0.64 14.18 16.49
N PRO A 379 -1.86 13.87 16.98
CA PRO A 379 -2.12 13.72 18.42
C PRO A 379 -1.43 12.47 18.98
N THR A 380 -1.28 12.38 20.31
CA THR A 380 -0.93 11.09 20.94
C THR A 380 -2.09 10.10 20.82
N ASP A 381 -1.77 8.82 20.65
CA ASP A 381 -2.71 7.72 20.34
C ASP A 381 -3.64 7.31 21.50
N GLY A 382 -3.65 8.04 22.62
CA GLY A 382 -4.38 7.68 23.84
C GLY A 382 -3.75 6.55 24.67
N THR A 383 -2.63 5.96 24.24
CA THR A 383 -1.84 5.05 25.09
C THR A 383 -1.09 5.83 26.17
N THR A 384 -0.66 5.13 27.22
CA THR A 384 0.00 5.74 28.38
C THR A 384 1.27 6.50 27.99
N VAL A 385 1.30 7.80 28.29
CA VAL A 385 2.52 8.61 28.38
C VAL A 385 3.09 8.46 29.78
N THR A 386 4.38 8.17 29.88
CA THR A 386 5.10 7.96 31.14
C THR A 386 6.24 8.96 31.25
N VAL A 387 6.24 9.75 32.34
CA VAL A 387 7.36 10.61 32.76
C VAL A 387 8.05 9.95 33.93
N HIS A 388 9.38 9.95 33.95
CA HIS A 388 10.19 9.44 35.06
C HIS A 388 11.33 10.42 35.37
N ASP A 389 11.54 10.74 36.65
CA ASP A 389 12.61 11.63 37.11
C ASP A 389 13.66 10.86 37.93
N ALA A 390 14.94 11.11 37.66
CA ALA A 390 16.05 10.50 38.39
C ALA A 390 16.80 11.56 39.21
N LEU A 391 16.34 11.80 40.45
CA LEU A 391 16.97 12.77 41.34
C LEU A 391 18.43 12.40 41.66
N PRO A 392 19.39 13.34 41.53
CA PRO A 392 20.78 13.11 41.86
C PRO A 392 21.01 13.04 43.38
N ARG A 393 22.12 12.40 43.78
CA ARG A 393 22.57 12.34 45.18
C ARG A 393 22.65 13.75 45.77
N GLY A 394 22.10 13.92 46.98
CA GLY A 394 21.99 15.19 47.67
C GLY A 394 20.59 15.82 47.61
N LEU A 395 19.72 15.35 46.72
CA LEU A 395 18.30 15.70 46.69
C LEU A 395 17.44 14.49 47.08
N ARG A 396 16.35 14.72 47.83
CA ARG A 396 15.41 13.67 48.24
C ARG A 396 13.98 14.13 48.01
N ALA A 397 13.23 13.50 47.10
CA ALA A 397 11.85 13.87 46.80
C ALA A 397 10.95 13.87 48.04
N ARG A 398 10.03 14.83 48.09
CA ARG A 398 8.99 14.98 49.14
C ARG A 398 7.57 15.05 48.57
N GLY A 399 7.42 15.26 47.27
CA GLY A 399 6.14 15.26 46.58
C GLY A 399 6.36 15.39 45.07
N ILE A 400 5.54 14.71 44.28
CA ILE A 400 5.52 14.86 42.82
C ILE A 400 4.06 14.78 42.36
N SER A 401 3.60 15.81 41.67
CA SER A 401 2.19 15.93 41.26
C SER A 401 2.02 16.88 40.08
N GLY A 402 0.98 16.68 39.28
CA GLY A 402 0.57 17.60 38.21
C GLY A 402 -0.91 17.39 37.86
N PRO A 403 -1.65 18.40 37.40
CA PRO A 403 -3.08 18.26 37.09
C PRO A 403 -3.34 17.19 36.03
N GLY A 404 -4.09 16.13 36.41
CA GLY A 404 -4.39 14.99 35.54
C GLY A 404 -3.20 14.05 35.27
N TRP A 405 -2.15 14.09 36.10
CA TRP A 405 -1.08 13.08 36.12
C TRP A 405 -1.26 12.17 37.32
N ASN A 406 -1.20 10.85 37.11
CA ASN A 406 -1.12 9.88 38.20
C ASN A 406 0.35 9.68 38.58
N CYS A 407 0.78 10.20 39.74
CA CYS A 407 2.18 10.27 40.13
C CYS A 407 2.50 9.40 41.36
N ASN A 408 3.52 8.54 41.24
CA ASN A 408 4.08 7.76 42.34
C ASN A 408 5.39 8.40 42.83
N GLN A 409 5.39 8.91 44.06
CA GLN A 409 6.56 9.53 44.68
C GLN A 409 7.71 8.56 44.99
N LYS A 410 7.44 7.27 45.23
CA LYS A 410 8.51 6.29 45.53
C LYS A 410 9.39 6.02 44.31
N THR A 411 8.81 6.04 43.11
CA THR A 411 9.48 5.76 41.83
C THR A 411 9.68 7.01 40.96
N LEU A 412 9.27 8.18 41.45
CA LEU A 412 9.27 9.47 40.71
C LEU A 412 8.69 9.36 39.29
N THR A 413 7.66 8.53 39.15
CA THR A 413 7.01 8.22 37.88
C THR A 413 5.64 8.89 37.84
N CYS A 414 5.30 9.57 36.76
CA CYS A 414 3.97 10.11 36.50
C CYS A 414 3.44 9.56 35.18
N THR A 415 2.19 9.06 35.17
CA THR A 415 1.54 8.51 33.98
C THR A 415 0.26 9.27 33.63
N ARG A 416 -0.09 9.25 32.33
CA ARG A 416 -1.31 9.86 31.78
C ARG A 416 -1.73 9.18 30.47
N THR A 417 -3.04 9.12 30.19
CA THR A 417 -3.59 8.50 28.97
C THR A 417 -4.42 9.46 28.10
N ASN A 418 -4.82 10.65 28.58
CA ASN A 418 -5.58 11.58 27.73
C ASN A 418 -4.78 11.95 26.47
N PRO A 419 -5.37 11.88 25.26
CA PRO A 419 -4.74 12.36 24.04
C PRO A 419 -4.27 13.81 24.16
N LEU A 420 -3.03 14.07 23.74
CA LEU A 420 -2.45 15.40 23.62
C LEU A 420 -2.48 15.80 22.13
N PRO A 421 -3.25 16.82 21.75
CA PRO A 421 -3.28 17.32 20.37
C PRO A 421 -1.89 17.70 19.87
N ALA A 422 -1.75 17.74 18.54
CA ALA A 422 -0.53 18.19 17.89
C ALA A 422 -0.13 19.60 18.37
N LYS A 423 1.18 19.84 18.50
CA LYS A 423 1.80 21.12 18.93
C LYS A 423 1.49 21.59 20.37
N SER A 424 0.58 20.93 21.10
CA SER A 424 0.13 21.27 22.46
C SER A 424 1.01 20.70 23.58
N SER A 425 0.81 21.17 24.82
CA SER A 425 1.51 20.69 26.04
C SER A 425 0.52 20.21 27.10
N TYR A 426 0.92 19.20 27.89
CA TYR A 426 0.19 18.83 29.11
C TYR A 426 0.41 19.89 30.22
N PRO A 427 -0.49 19.97 31.22
CA PRO A 427 -0.21 20.66 32.47
C PRO A 427 1.10 20.17 33.10
N PRO A 428 1.92 21.06 33.68
CA PRO A 428 3.24 20.71 34.19
C PRO A 428 3.16 19.80 35.43
N ILE A 429 4.17 18.95 35.58
CA ILE A 429 4.44 18.19 36.80
C ILE A 429 5.38 19.03 37.67
N THR A 430 5.04 19.20 38.95
CA THR A 430 5.89 19.81 39.97
C THR A 430 6.51 18.72 40.85
N LEU A 431 7.83 18.61 40.83
CA LEU A 431 8.60 17.74 41.72
C LEU A 431 9.21 18.59 42.85
N LYS A 432 8.71 18.41 44.07
CA LYS A 432 9.25 19.01 45.30
C LYS A 432 10.37 18.14 45.86
N ALA A 433 11.56 18.72 46.04
CA ALA A 433 12.74 18.06 46.57
C ALA A 433 13.25 18.77 47.83
N GLU A 434 13.63 17.99 48.84
CA GLU A 434 14.43 18.48 49.97
C GLU A 434 15.91 18.44 49.57
N VAL A 435 16.65 19.51 49.88
CA VAL A 435 18.08 19.62 49.62
C VAL A 435 18.84 19.20 50.87
N SER A 436 19.65 18.14 50.78
CA SER A 436 20.51 17.72 51.89
C SER A 436 21.45 18.85 52.34
N ARG A 437 21.73 18.92 53.64
CA ARG A 437 22.76 19.84 54.19
C ARG A 437 24.14 19.59 53.60
N ASN A 438 24.39 18.39 53.06
CA ASN A 438 25.65 17.98 52.42
C ASN A 438 25.53 17.84 50.89
N ALA A 439 24.54 18.47 50.25
CA ALA A 439 24.36 18.39 48.79
C ALA A 439 25.50 19.11 48.02
N PRO A 440 26.04 18.55 46.92
CA PRO A 440 27.08 19.20 46.10
C PRO A 440 26.68 20.60 45.62
N HIS A 441 27.65 21.49 45.36
CA HIS A 441 27.38 22.85 44.88
C HIS A 441 26.71 22.92 43.50
N HIS A 442 26.88 21.88 42.70
CA HIS A 442 26.19 21.68 41.43
C HIS A 442 25.68 20.25 41.35
N VAL A 443 24.43 20.09 40.94
CA VAL A 443 23.84 18.79 40.61
C VAL A 443 23.14 18.88 39.27
N THR A 444 23.04 17.76 38.54
CA THR A 444 22.23 17.69 37.32
C THR A 444 21.07 16.74 37.57
N ASN A 445 19.83 17.24 37.50
CA ASN A 445 18.63 16.39 37.58
C ASN A 445 18.12 16.06 36.17
N ARG A 446 17.67 14.83 35.94
CA ARG A 446 17.24 14.32 34.62
C ARG A 446 15.83 13.73 34.67
N ALA A 447 15.00 14.13 33.72
CA ALA A 447 13.70 13.50 33.45
C ALA A 447 13.68 12.85 32.05
N THR A 448 12.86 11.82 31.89
CA THR A 448 12.56 11.15 30.62
C THR A 448 11.05 11.11 30.37
N VAL A 449 10.64 11.11 29.10
CA VAL A 449 9.26 10.82 28.67
C VAL A 449 9.23 9.78 27.56
N SER A 450 8.26 8.86 27.62
CA SER A 450 7.97 7.86 26.57
C SER A 450 6.48 7.56 26.47
N GLY A 451 6.05 6.89 25.38
CA GLY A 451 4.67 6.43 25.18
C GLY A 451 3.77 7.39 24.41
N GLY A 452 2.45 7.21 24.50
CA GLY A 452 1.46 8.02 23.78
C GLY A 452 1.67 8.07 22.26
N GLY A 453 1.94 6.94 21.63
CA GLY A 453 2.20 6.82 20.20
C GLY A 453 3.65 7.03 19.78
N ASP A 454 4.43 7.89 20.45
CA ASP A 454 5.82 8.15 20.07
C ASP A 454 6.69 6.88 20.25
N PRO A 455 7.40 6.42 19.20
CA PRO A 455 8.30 5.27 19.28
C PRO A 455 9.62 5.57 20.02
N THR A 456 9.91 6.83 20.31
CA THR A 456 11.18 7.28 20.91
C THR A 456 11.01 7.78 22.35
N THR A 457 12.04 7.56 23.18
CA THR A 457 12.11 8.11 24.54
C THR A 457 12.94 9.38 24.53
N HIS A 458 12.38 10.48 25.03
CA HIS A 458 13.04 11.79 25.10
C HIS A 458 13.53 12.07 26.50
N SER A 459 14.52 12.96 26.66
CA SER A 459 15.01 13.35 27.99
C SER A 459 15.41 14.82 28.08
N ALA A 460 15.25 15.39 29.27
CA ALA A 460 15.67 16.73 29.61
C ALA A 460 16.50 16.72 30.89
N THR A 461 17.49 17.61 30.96
CA THR A 461 18.33 17.82 32.12
C THR A 461 18.19 19.25 32.62
N ASP A 462 18.37 19.41 33.93
CA ASP A 462 18.49 20.70 34.60
C ASP A 462 19.81 20.71 35.37
N ARG A 463 20.67 21.71 35.12
CA ARG A 463 21.87 21.99 35.92
C ARG A 463 21.51 22.95 37.04
N THR A 464 21.48 22.43 38.26
CA THR A 464 21.05 23.14 39.47
C THR A 464 22.26 23.64 40.26
N SER A 465 22.28 24.93 40.60
CA SER A 465 23.24 25.49 41.57
C SER A 465 22.66 25.40 42.99
N ILE A 466 23.48 24.92 43.92
CA ILE A 466 23.12 24.74 45.33
C ILE A 466 23.99 25.64 46.22
N ARG A 467 23.35 26.51 46.99
CA ARG A 467 24.00 27.44 47.94
C ARG A 467 23.85 26.97 49.38
N HIS A 468 24.71 27.50 50.26
CA HIS A 468 24.51 27.43 51.70
C HIS A 468 23.39 28.36 52.13
N GLU A 469 22.72 28.02 53.22
CA GLU A 469 21.88 28.97 53.96
C GLU A 469 22.80 30.00 54.65
N TYR A 470 22.76 31.26 54.21
CA TYR A 470 23.49 32.36 54.84
C TYR A 470 22.82 32.74 56.16
N HIS A 471 23.36 32.24 57.28
CA HIS A 471 23.08 32.82 58.59
C HIS A 471 23.89 34.11 58.78
N HIS A 472 23.25 35.27 58.64
CA HIS A 472 23.77 36.51 59.21
C HIS A 472 23.70 36.43 60.73
N THR A 473 24.75 35.90 61.35
CA THR A 473 24.94 36.00 62.80
C THR A 473 25.33 37.44 63.14
N HIS A 474 24.35 38.26 63.50
CA HIS A 474 24.61 39.54 64.17
C HIS A 474 25.30 39.28 65.51
N ARG A 475 26.65 39.25 65.51
CA ARG A 475 27.45 39.38 66.73
C ARG A 475 27.28 40.79 67.30
N HIS A 476 26.19 41.01 68.03
CA HIS A 476 26.11 42.12 68.97
C HIS A 476 27.18 41.91 70.04
N LYS A 477 28.34 42.55 69.87
CA LYS A 477 29.24 42.82 70.99
C LYS A 477 28.52 43.80 71.92
N ARG A 478 28.08 43.34 73.08
CA ARG A 478 27.73 44.18 74.23
C ARG A 478 28.78 43.97 75.33
N TYR A 479 28.92 45.01 76.16
CA TYR A 479 29.75 45.09 77.38
C TYR A 479 31.27 45.24 77.15
N GLN A 480 31.98 46.19 77.77
CA GLN A 480 31.61 47.24 78.75
C GLN A 480 32.20 48.62 78.42
N SER A 481 31.65 49.67 79.03
CA SER A 481 32.30 50.97 79.19
C SER A 481 32.63 51.25 80.66
N HIS A 482 33.57 52.19 80.85
CA HIS A 482 33.90 52.97 82.04
C HIS A 482 34.77 52.39 83.16
N LYS A 483 35.93 53.06 83.26
CA LYS A 483 36.76 53.39 84.44
C LYS A 483 37.56 52.27 85.09
#